data_AF-A0A927X993-F1
#
_entry.id   AF-A0A927X993-F1
#
_cell.length_a   1.000
_cell.length_b   1.000
_cell.length_c   1.000
_cell.angle_alpha   90.00
_cell.angle_beta   90.00
_cell.angle_gamma   90.00
#
_symmetry.space_group_name_H-M   'P 1'
#
loop_
_entity.id
_entity.type
_entity.pdbx_description
1 polymer ?
#
loop_
_entity_poly.entity_id
_entity_poly.type
_entity_poly.pdbx_seq_one_letter_code
_entity_poly.pdbx_strand_id
1 'polypeptide(L)'
;MNRSELRKKIMTILYQINVYDKNKIEYNVEDIIKEVCEIDNEFVKDIVYGVITYKKEIDKLANTHLNDWTIDRLGNTDQSILRMGVYELVYTDTPEVVAINEAIELAKLYSDDDVRKMINGVMDKIYHSKKD
;
A
#
# COMPACT_ATOMS: atom_id res chain seq x y z
N MET A 1 11.51 7.44 14.80
CA MET A 1 11.29 7.08 13.38
C MET A 1 10.49 8.17 12.70
N ASN A 2 10.81 8.51 11.46
CA ASN A 2 9.98 9.42 10.65
C ASN A 2 8.89 8.66 9.88
N ARG A 3 7.94 9.38 9.27
CA ARG A 3 6.81 8.77 8.54
C ARG A 3 7.26 7.92 7.35
N SER A 4 8.31 8.30 6.64
CA SER A 4 8.84 7.53 5.51
C SER A 4 9.45 6.19 5.96
N GLU A 5 10.12 6.15 7.11
CA GLU A 5 10.59 4.90 7.73
C GLU A 5 9.42 4.01 8.19
N LEU A 6 8.37 4.61 8.75
CA LEU A 6 7.17 3.87 9.16
C LEU A 6 6.44 3.27 7.96
N ARG A 7 6.38 3.97 6.82
CA ARG A 7 5.81 3.44 5.57
C ARG A 7 6.56 2.23 5.02
N LYS A 8 7.89 2.19 5.15
CA LYS A 8 8.67 0.98 4.83
C LYS A 8 8.25 -0.19 5.71
N LYS A 9 8.05 0.03 7.01
CA LYS A 9 7.54 -1.02 7.92
C LYS A 9 6.14 -1.47 7.54
N ILE A 10 5.22 -0.54 7.26
CA ILE A 10 3.85 -0.83 6.82
C ILE A 10 3.87 -1.68 5.54
N MET A 11 4.66 -1.28 4.53
CA MET A 11 4.82 -2.05 3.30
C MET A 11 5.30 -3.48 3.57
N THR A 12 6.29 -3.67 4.45
CA THR A 12 6.78 -5.00 4.84
C THR A 12 5.70 -5.83 5.55
N ILE A 13 4.92 -5.22 6.45
CA ILE A 13 3.79 -5.89 7.15
C ILE A 13 2.74 -6.34 6.14
N LEU A 14 2.32 -5.46 5.23
CA LEU A 14 1.35 -5.77 4.19
C LEU A 14 1.86 -6.83 3.21
N TYR A 15 3.17 -6.83 2.93
CA TYR A 15 3.80 -7.87 2.13
C TYR A 15 3.68 -9.25 2.81
N GLN A 16 3.99 -9.34 4.11
CA GLN A 16 3.88 -10.60 4.85
C GLN A 16 2.44 -11.10 4.89
N ILE A 17 1.48 -10.20 5.16
CA ILE A 17 0.04 -10.50 5.11
C ILE A 17 -0.36 -11.05 3.74
N ASN A 18 0.05 -10.38 2.65
CA ASN A 18 -0.24 -10.83 1.29
C ASN A 18 0.32 -12.23 1.02
N VAL A 19 1.52 -12.54 1.52
CA VAL A 19 2.14 -13.87 1.40
C VAL A 19 1.32 -14.90 2.18
N TYR A 20 0.92 -14.61 3.40
CA TYR A 20 0.12 -15.53 4.21
C TYR A 20 -1.26 -15.78 3.61
N ASP A 21 -1.97 -14.72 3.20
CA ASP A 21 -3.27 -14.83 2.53
C ASP A 21 -3.19 -15.73 1.28
N LYS A 22 -2.20 -15.50 0.41
CA LYS A 22 -2.02 -16.29 -0.83
C LYS A 22 -1.73 -17.76 -0.56
N ASN A 23 -1.01 -18.06 0.53
CA ASN A 23 -0.66 -19.42 0.93
C ASN A 23 -1.67 -20.03 1.90
N LYS A 24 -2.74 -19.32 2.25
CA LYS A 24 -3.76 -19.74 3.23
C LYS A 24 -3.16 -20.10 4.59
N ILE A 25 -2.13 -19.36 4.99
CA ILE A 25 -1.49 -19.48 6.30
C ILE A 25 -2.30 -18.65 7.29
N GLU A 26 -2.69 -19.21 8.43
CA GLU A 26 -3.31 -18.45 9.50
C GLU A 26 -2.28 -17.55 10.18
N TYR A 27 -2.68 -16.32 10.50
CA TYR A 27 -1.82 -15.34 11.16
C TYR A 27 -2.62 -14.43 12.09
N ASN A 28 -1.91 -13.75 12.98
CA ASN A 28 -2.43 -12.66 13.78
C ASN A 28 -1.76 -11.35 13.33
N VAL A 29 -2.57 -10.33 13.03
CA VAL A 29 -2.06 -9.04 12.52
C VAL A 29 -1.19 -8.32 13.55
N GLU A 30 -1.55 -8.36 14.84
CA GLU A 30 -0.75 -7.73 15.90
C GLU A 30 0.63 -8.38 16.05
N ASP A 31 0.71 -9.69 15.87
CA ASP A 31 1.99 -10.40 15.96
C ASP A 31 2.93 -10.01 14.82
N ILE A 32 2.41 -9.89 13.59
CA ILE A 32 3.16 -9.39 12.43
C ILE A 32 3.62 -7.94 12.66
N ILE A 33 2.72 -7.08 13.15
CA ILE A 33 3.05 -5.67 13.43
C ILE A 33 4.19 -5.60 14.44
N LYS A 34 4.15 -6.38 15.52
CA LYS A 34 5.21 -6.40 16.56
C LYS A 34 6.53 -6.96 16.04
N GLU A 35 6.49 -7.95 15.15
CA GLU A 35 7.70 -8.51 14.53
C GLU A 35 8.44 -7.46 13.69
N VAL A 36 7.70 -6.66 12.91
CA VAL A 36 8.29 -5.68 11.99
C VAL A 36 8.51 -4.32 12.67
N CYS A 37 7.65 -3.91 13.60
CA CYS A 37 7.65 -2.63 14.28
C CYS A 37 7.78 -2.81 15.80
N GLU A 38 9.03 -2.77 16.28
CA GLU A 38 9.38 -2.95 17.70
C GLU A 38 8.69 -1.94 18.64
N ILE A 39 8.40 -0.74 18.14
CA ILE A 39 7.73 0.32 18.89
C ILE A 39 6.27 0.33 18.47
N ASP A 40 5.37 0.27 19.45
CA ASP A 40 3.94 0.45 19.20
C ASP A 40 3.69 1.83 18.59
N ASN A 41 3.09 1.86 17.40
CA ASN A 41 2.92 3.06 16.62
C ASN A 41 1.53 3.11 15.99
N GLU A 42 0.74 4.09 16.42
CA GLU A 42 -0.65 4.29 15.99
C GLU A 42 -0.76 4.43 14.46
N PHE A 43 0.13 5.22 13.84
CA PHE A 43 0.11 5.37 12.39
C PHE A 43 0.33 4.05 11.63
N VAL A 44 1.23 3.19 12.11
CA VAL A 44 1.45 1.87 11.51
C VAL A 44 0.20 1.02 11.61
N LYS A 45 -0.42 0.96 12.80
CA LYS A 45 -1.65 0.22 13.04
C LYS A 45 -2.80 0.74 12.18
N ASP A 46 -3.02 2.05 12.16
CA ASP A 46 -4.10 2.69 11.41
C ASP A 46 -4.04 2.36 9.92
N ILE A 47 -2.84 2.43 9.32
CA ILE A 47 -2.70 2.09 7.91
C ILE A 47 -2.83 0.58 7.67
N VAL A 48 -2.18 -0.26 8.47
CA VAL A 48 -2.24 -1.71 8.26
C VAL A 48 -3.69 -2.20 8.37
N TYR A 49 -4.39 -1.83 9.46
CA TYR A 49 -5.79 -2.21 9.64
C TYR A 49 -6.71 -1.58 8.61
N GLY A 50 -6.47 -0.32 8.26
CA GLY A 50 -7.21 0.37 7.21
C GLY A 50 -7.11 -0.33 5.86
N VAL A 51 -5.89 -0.66 5.43
CA VAL A 51 -5.65 -1.38 4.17
C VAL A 51 -6.32 -2.76 4.19
N ILE A 52 -6.24 -3.51 5.29
CA ILE A 52 -6.90 -4.82 5.42
C ILE A 52 -8.42 -4.66 5.32
N THR A 53 -8.98 -3.69 6.03
CA THR A 53 -10.43 -3.44 6.12
C THR A 53 -11.01 -3.04 4.77
N TYR A 54 -10.37 -2.09 4.08
CA TYR A 54 -10.83 -1.55 2.80
C TYR A 54 -10.21 -2.25 1.58
N LYS A 55 -9.60 -3.43 1.77
CA LYS A 55 -8.80 -4.10 0.73
C LYS A 55 -9.58 -4.28 -0.57
N LYS A 56 -10.86 -4.65 -0.49
CA LYS A 56 -11.69 -4.93 -1.68
C LYS A 56 -11.97 -3.65 -2.47
N GLU A 57 -12.26 -2.56 -1.77
CA GLU A 57 -12.54 -1.24 -2.34
C GLU A 57 -11.27 -0.64 -2.94
N ILE A 58 -10.14 -0.74 -2.23
CA ILE A 58 -8.81 -0.34 -2.70
C ILE A 58 -8.44 -1.11 -3.97
N ASP A 59 -8.56 -2.45 -3.95
CA ASP A 59 -8.22 -3.30 -5.09
C ASP A 59 -9.12 -2.96 -6.30
N LYS A 60 -10.42 -2.75 -6.07
CA LYS A 60 -11.38 -2.37 -7.11
C LYS A 60 -10.99 -1.02 -7.74
N LEU A 61 -10.70 -0.01 -6.91
CA LEU A 61 -10.32 1.32 -7.39
C LEU A 61 -8.98 1.32 -8.11
N ALA A 62 -7.99 0.57 -7.62
CA ALA A 62 -6.73 0.42 -8.35
C ALA A 62 -6.96 -0.23 -9.72
N ASN A 63 -7.76 -1.29 -9.77
CA ASN A 63 -8.04 -2.04 -11.00
C ASN A 63 -8.80 -1.24 -12.06
N THR A 64 -9.54 -0.17 -11.72
CA THR A 64 -10.16 0.71 -12.73
C THR A 64 -9.13 1.53 -13.50
N HIS A 65 -7.90 1.65 -12.99
CA HIS A 65 -6.84 2.47 -13.58
C HIS A 65 -5.60 1.68 -14.02
N LEU A 66 -5.50 0.42 -13.58
CA LEU A 66 -4.55 -0.58 -14.07
C LEU A 66 -5.02 -1.08 -15.45
N ASN A 67 -4.61 -0.39 -16.51
CA ASN A 67 -4.92 -0.82 -17.88
C ASN A 67 -4.24 -2.18 -18.17
N ASP A 68 -4.97 -3.18 -18.65
CA ASP A 68 -4.52 -4.55 -19.00
C ASP A 68 -3.88 -5.38 -17.86
N TRP A 69 -3.81 -4.79 -16.66
CA TRP A 69 -3.27 -5.39 -15.45
C TRP A 69 -4.33 -5.46 -14.37
N THR A 70 -4.14 -6.38 -13.45
CA THR A 70 -4.92 -6.45 -12.22
C THR A 70 -3.92 -6.48 -11.07
N ILE A 71 -4.30 -5.89 -9.94
CA ILE A 71 -3.40 -5.74 -8.79
C ILE A 71 -2.85 -7.09 -8.32
N ASP A 72 -3.62 -8.17 -8.44
CA ASP A 72 -3.20 -9.53 -8.12
C ASP A 72 -2.04 -10.07 -8.99
N ARG A 73 -1.86 -9.55 -10.21
CA ARG A 73 -0.74 -9.89 -11.12
C ARG A 73 0.57 -9.19 -10.75
N LEU A 74 0.53 -8.17 -9.89
CA LEU A 74 1.73 -7.49 -9.42
C LEU A 74 2.51 -8.34 -8.41
N GLY A 75 3.80 -8.08 -8.24
CA GLY A 75 4.60 -8.66 -7.16
C GLY A 75 4.01 -8.30 -5.79
N ASN A 76 4.21 -9.15 -4.78
CA ASN A 76 3.64 -8.90 -3.44
C ASN A 76 4.08 -7.54 -2.87
N THR A 77 5.30 -7.09 -3.16
CA THR A 77 5.81 -5.78 -2.74
C THR A 77 5.05 -4.65 -3.41
N ASP A 78 4.88 -4.72 -4.74
CA ASP A 78 4.15 -3.73 -5.52
C ASP A 78 2.67 -3.65 -5.12
N GLN A 79 2.03 -4.80 -4.85
CA GLN A 79 0.68 -4.84 -4.29
C GLN A 79 0.60 -4.09 -2.97
N SER A 80 1.61 -4.27 -2.11
CA SER A 80 1.65 -3.65 -0.78
C SER A 80 1.85 -2.13 -0.89
N ILE A 81 2.75 -1.69 -1.78
CA ILE A 81 2.99 -0.27 -2.05
C ILE A 81 1.72 0.39 -2.60
N LEU A 82 1.11 -0.21 -3.62
CA LEU A 82 -0.06 0.37 -4.26
C LEU A 82 -1.27 0.41 -3.31
N ARG A 83 -1.52 -0.67 -2.56
CA ARG A 83 -2.62 -0.70 -1.58
C ARG A 83 -2.44 0.36 -0.48
N MET A 84 -1.21 0.48 0.05
CA MET A 84 -0.88 1.49 1.06
C MET A 84 -1.06 2.91 0.50
N GLY A 85 -0.54 3.18 -0.69
CA GLY A 85 -0.66 4.48 -1.34
C GLY A 85 -2.11 4.88 -1.60
N VAL A 86 -2.91 3.97 -2.19
CA VAL A 86 -4.33 4.21 -2.43
C VAL A 86 -5.09 4.43 -1.13
N TYR A 87 -4.78 3.65 -0.08
CA TYR A 87 -5.40 3.85 1.23
C TYR A 87 -5.11 5.25 1.78
N GLU A 88 -3.83 5.66 1.82
CA GLU A 88 -3.45 6.98 2.30
C GLU A 88 -4.14 8.09 1.50
N LEU A 89 -4.15 7.98 0.17
CA LEU A 89 -4.71 8.97 -0.75
C LEU A 89 -6.22 9.15 -0.56
N VAL A 90 -6.94 8.06 -0.29
CA VAL A 90 -8.41 8.07 -0.31
C VAL A 90 -9.01 8.22 1.08
N TYR A 91 -8.43 7.56 2.10
CA TYR A 91 -9.07 7.34 3.40
C TYR A 91 -8.38 8.03 4.58
N THR A 92 -7.32 8.83 4.33
CA THR A 92 -6.59 9.52 5.41
C THR A 92 -6.49 11.02 5.14
N ASP A 93 -6.13 11.78 6.17
CA ASP A 93 -5.82 13.22 6.06
C ASP A 93 -4.37 13.48 5.58
N THR A 94 -3.64 12.45 5.14
CA THR A 94 -2.32 12.65 4.54
C THR A 94 -2.48 13.51 3.30
N PRO A 95 -1.71 14.61 3.15
CA PRO A 95 -1.78 15.43 1.95
C PRO A 95 -1.59 14.56 0.69
N GLU A 96 -2.49 14.71 -0.27
CA GLU A 96 -2.62 13.79 -1.41
C GLU A 96 -1.31 13.64 -2.18
N VAL A 97 -0.62 14.75 -2.43
CA VAL A 97 0.70 14.79 -3.10
C VAL A 97 1.78 14.05 -2.28
N VAL A 98 1.70 14.10 -0.95
CA VAL A 98 2.63 13.37 -0.06
C VAL A 98 2.38 11.87 -0.15
N ALA A 99 1.12 11.43 -0.10
CA ALA A 99 0.77 10.01 -0.23
C ALA A 99 1.27 9.42 -1.57
N ILE A 100 1.07 10.16 -2.67
CA ILE A 100 1.54 9.79 -4.01
C ILE A 100 3.08 9.70 -4.03
N ASN A 101 3.78 10.76 -3.61
CA ASN A 101 5.24 10.79 -3.62
C ASN A 101 5.85 9.66 -2.79
N GLU A 102 5.31 9.37 -1.61
CA GLU A 102 5.85 8.34 -0.72
C GLU A 102 5.65 6.92 -1.28
N ALA A 103 4.52 6.67 -1.96
CA ALA A 103 4.33 5.41 -2.69
C ALA A 103 5.34 5.25 -3.83
N ILE A 104 5.63 6.32 -4.57
CA ILE A 104 6.61 6.32 -5.67
C ILE A 104 8.04 6.13 -5.14
N GLU A 105 8.39 6.78 -4.02
CA GLU A 105 9.71 6.60 -3.39
C GLU A 105 9.93 5.16 -2.92
N LEU A 106 8.89 4.49 -2.40
CA LEU A 106 8.98 3.06 -2.13
C LEU A 106 9.16 2.24 -3.41
N ALA A 107 8.38 2.52 -4.46
CA ALA A 107 8.50 1.81 -5.73
C ALA A 107 9.89 1.98 -6.37
N LYS A 108 10.54 3.15 -6.21
CA LYS A 108 11.93 3.36 -6.65
C LYS A 108 12.93 2.42 -5.97
N LEU A 109 12.66 2.03 -4.72
CA LEU A 109 13.56 1.20 -3.93
C LEU A 109 13.34 -0.29 -4.16
N TYR A 110 12.12 -0.70 -4.49
CA TYR A 110 11.71 -2.10 -4.44
C TYR A 110 11.09 -2.67 -5.73
N SER A 111 10.85 -1.83 -6.74
CA SER A 111 10.13 -2.21 -7.96
C SER A 111 10.95 -1.90 -9.20
N ASP A 112 10.67 -2.61 -10.29
CA ASP A 112 11.23 -2.27 -11.60
C ASP A 112 10.69 -0.92 -12.11
N ASP A 113 11.46 -0.29 -13.00
CA ASP A 113 11.19 1.04 -13.53
C ASP A 113 9.81 1.17 -14.20
N ASP A 114 9.34 0.12 -14.87
CA ASP A 114 8.03 0.11 -15.54
C ASP A 114 6.89 -0.06 -14.53
N VAL A 115 7.09 -0.86 -13.48
CA VAL A 115 6.12 -0.99 -12.38
C VAL A 115 6.00 0.32 -11.60
N ARG A 116 7.12 1.01 -11.34
CA ARG A 116 7.12 2.35 -10.74
C ARG A 116 6.31 3.34 -11.55
N LYS A 117 6.52 3.41 -12.87
CA LYS A 117 5.76 4.32 -13.77
C LYS A 117 4.27 3.98 -13.75
N MET A 118 3.93 2.70 -13.72
CA MET A 118 2.54 2.24 -13.62
C MET A 118 1.91 2.66 -12.28
N ILE A 119 2.59 2.46 -11.14
CA ILE A 119 2.10 2.88 -9.82
C ILE A 119 1.85 4.40 -9.82
N ASN A 120 2.81 5.19 -10.33
CA ASN A 120 2.64 6.64 -10.46
C ASN A 120 1.39 6.99 -11.28
N GLY A 121 1.23 6.38 -12.46
CA GLY A 121 0.08 6.64 -13.33
C GLY A 121 -1.27 6.24 -12.73
N VAL A 122 -1.33 5.16 -11.94
CA VAL A 122 -2.55 4.75 -11.23
C VAL A 122 -2.89 5.74 -10.12
N MET A 123 -1.91 6.09 -9.30
CA MET A 123 -2.07 7.06 -8.20
C MET A 123 -2.52 8.43 -8.71
N ASP A 124 -1.92 8.92 -9.80
CA ASP A 124 -2.30 10.17 -10.45
C ASP A 124 -3.74 10.15 -10.97
N LYS A 125 -4.18 9.05 -11.61
CA LYS A 125 -5.56 8.93 -12.10
C LYS A 125 -6.58 8.93 -10.96
N ILE A 126 -6.29 8.22 -9.87
CA ILE A 126 -7.16 8.18 -8.68
C ILE A 126 -7.29 9.58 -8.08
N TYR A 127 -6.17 10.29 -7.93
CA TYR A 127 -6.13 11.66 -7.42
C TYR A 127 -7.04 12.61 -8.20
N HIS A 128 -7.00 12.55 -9.54
CA HIS A 128 -7.86 13.40 -10.37
C HIS A 128 -9.33 12.99 -10.28
N SER A 129 -9.64 11.68 -10.25
CA SER A 129 -11.01 11.20 -10.12
C SER A 129 -11.70 11.56 -8.80
N LYS A 130 -10.95 11.88 -7.75
CA LYS A 130 -11.46 12.33 -6.44
C LYS A 130 -11.91 13.80 -6.45
N LYS A 131 -11.40 14.59 -7.41
CA LYS A 131 -11.69 16.03 -7.51
C LYS A 131 -12.89 16.38 -8.38
N ASP A 132 -13.36 15.41 -9.15
CA ASP A 132 -14.56 15.51 -10.00
C ASP A 132 -15.82 15.12 -9.20
#